data_AF-A0A7L4QG15-F1
#
_entry.id   AF-A0A7L4QG15-F1
#
_cell.length_a   1.000
_cell.length_b   1.000
_cell.length_c   1.000
_cell.angle_alpha   90.00
_cell.angle_beta   90.00
_cell.angle_gamma   90.00
#
_symmetry.space_group_name_H-M   'P 1'
#
loop_
_entity.id
_entity.type
_entity.pdbx_description
1 polymer ?
#
loop_
_entity_poly.entity_id
_entity_poly.type
_entity_poly.pdbx_seq_one_letter_code
_entity_poly.pdbx_strand_id
1 'polypeptide(L)'
;MMKRFFVVSFFIFGILLFSFMFMSETQKLNFQTKSNYQIEEEIMESYLALQETNSTLMEKIFELEEMVQYKDKLSEEELFLLEAQNKLNQEISSYKIYESKDPRIFVDLNDSLVTETLNQIITPGMGNAEKARAIFNYTRDEIKKDDKLIRNGRIDYWNYPKNIIQSKKGEYEDKIILLVSMLRASGFSENEVEVVGAKINLLNSTSSDIWVELKLNGNVYLLLPREKNNFDSYNKNDIYKLYSVQELFRFNDKKLMRS
;
A
#
# COMPACT_ATOMS: atom_id res chain seq x y z
N MET A 1 35.95 73.59 99.07
CA MET A 1 34.92 72.54 98.88
C MET A 1 34.33 72.53 97.46
N MET A 2 33.93 73.68 96.90
CA MET A 2 33.27 73.80 95.58
C MET A 2 34.03 73.23 94.36
N LYS A 3 35.35 73.47 94.21
CA LYS A 3 36.14 73.01 93.03
C LYS A 3 36.27 71.49 92.90
N ARG A 4 36.41 70.77 94.03
CA ARG A 4 36.47 69.29 94.02
C ARG A 4 35.13 68.67 93.62
N PHE A 5 34.03 69.31 94.00
CA PHE A 5 32.68 68.89 93.63
C PHE A 5 32.43 69.02 92.12
N PHE A 6 32.91 70.10 91.49
CA PHE A 6 32.83 70.28 90.04
C PHE A 6 33.62 69.24 89.24
N VAL A 7 34.83 68.88 89.69
CA VAL A 7 35.65 67.85 89.04
C VAL A 7 34.96 66.48 89.14
N VAL A 8 34.48 66.12 90.34
CA VAL A 8 33.72 64.86 90.54
C VAL A 8 32.44 64.85 89.71
N SER A 9 31.70 65.96 89.66
CA SER A 9 30.48 66.09 88.84
C SER A 9 30.77 66.00 87.34
N PHE A 10 31.91 66.54 86.87
CA PHE A 10 32.34 66.44 85.47
C PHE A 10 32.70 65.01 85.09
N PHE A 11 33.41 64.28 85.97
CA PHE A 11 33.69 62.85 85.74
C PHE A 11 32.42 62.02 85.75
N ILE A 12 31.49 62.26 86.68
CA ILE A 12 30.19 61.57 86.71
C ILE A 12 29.41 61.87 85.42
N PHE A 13 29.36 63.12 84.98
CA PHE A 13 28.68 63.50 83.74
C PHE A 13 29.33 62.88 82.50
N GLY A 14 30.66 62.86 82.43
CA GLY A 14 31.41 62.22 81.36
C GLY A 14 31.15 60.71 81.30
N ILE A 15 31.17 60.03 82.46
CA ILE A 15 30.83 58.60 82.56
C ILE A 15 29.40 58.36 82.08
N LEU A 16 28.43 59.17 82.51
CA LEU A 16 27.03 59.05 82.08
C LEU A 16 26.88 59.25 80.56
N LEU A 17 27.59 60.22 79.99
CA LEU A 17 27.53 60.52 78.55
C LEU A 17 28.18 59.42 77.72
N PHE A 18 29.32 58.87 78.16
CA PHE A 18 29.94 57.70 77.54
C PHE A 18 29.08 56.44 77.68
N SER A 19 28.48 56.19 78.84
CA SER A 19 27.55 55.07 79.05
C SER A 19 26.32 55.19 78.16
N PHE A 20 25.80 56.40 77.96
CA PHE A 20 24.67 56.65 77.06
C PHE A 20 25.05 56.43 75.59
N MET A 21 26.21 56.94 75.14
CA MET A 21 26.72 56.69 73.79
C MET A 21 26.98 55.21 73.54
N PHE A 22 27.61 54.53 74.50
CA PHE A 22 27.85 53.09 74.43
C PHE A 22 26.53 52.31 74.33
N MET A 23 25.51 52.69 75.11
CA MET A 23 24.18 52.07 75.03
C MET A 23 23.52 52.32 73.67
N SER A 24 23.60 53.53 73.12
CA SER A 24 23.05 53.88 71.80
C SER A 24 23.70 53.07 70.67
N GLU A 25 25.03 53.00 70.63
CA GLU A 25 25.73 52.20 69.62
C GLU A 25 25.49 50.69 69.80
N THR A 26 25.40 50.21 71.04
CA THR A 26 25.01 48.82 71.33
C THR A 26 23.59 48.53 70.83
N GLN A 27 22.64 49.45 70.98
CA GLN A 27 21.28 49.31 70.47
C GLN A 27 21.22 49.26 68.94
N LYS A 28 21.99 50.13 68.25
CA LYS A 28 22.09 50.10 66.78
C LYS A 28 22.68 48.79 66.28
N LEU A 29 23.77 48.33 66.91
CA LEU A 29 24.41 47.07 66.58
C LEU A 29 23.43 45.91 66.77
N ASN A 30 22.73 45.84 67.90
CA ASN A 30 21.74 44.80 68.16
C ASN A 30 20.60 44.81 67.13
N PHE A 31 20.14 45.99 66.70
CA PHE A 31 19.12 46.11 65.66
C PHE A 31 19.63 45.61 64.30
N GLN A 32 20.84 46.00 63.91
CA GLN A 32 21.49 45.53 62.68
C GLN A 32 21.71 44.01 62.71
N THR A 33 22.20 43.46 63.81
CA THR A 33 22.38 42.02 63.99
C THR A 33 21.05 41.27 63.85
N LYS A 34 19.97 41.78 64.47
CA LYS A 34 18.63 41.20 64.30
C LYS A 34 18.16 41.25 62.85
N SER A 35 18.34 42.39 62.17
CA SER A 35 17.98 42.54 60.75
C SER A 35 18.78 41.59 59.86
N ASN A 36 20.07 41.40 60.13
CA ASN A 36 20.92 40.50 59.36
C ASN A 36 20.48 39.04 59.53
N TYR A 37 20.13 38.62 60.76
CA TYR A 37 19.58 37.29 60.99
C TYR A 37 18.26 37.05 60.25
N GLN A 38 17.37 38.05 60.21
CA GLN A 38 16.12 37.96 59.44
C GLN A 38 16.39 37.82 57.93
N ILE A 39 17.32 38.60 57.39
CA ILE A 39 17.70 38.50 55.98
C ILE A 39 18.34 37.13 55.68
N GLU A 40 19.17 36.61 56.58
CA GLU A 40 19.78 35.28 56.43
C GLU A 40 18.72 34.17 56.40
N GLU A 41 17.70 34.28 57.25
CA GLU A 41 16.54 33.38 57.28
C GLU A 41 15.73 33.47 55.96
N GLU A 42 15.41 34.68 55.49
CA GLU A 42 14.70 34.90 54.22
C GLU A 42 15.49 34.37 53.00
N ILE A 43 16.82 34.54 53.00
CA ILE A 43 17.70 34.00 51.95
C ILE A 43 17.69 32.47 51.98
N MET A 44 17.75 31.88 53.18
CA MET A 44 17.71 30.42 53.34
C MET A 44 16.39 29.84 52.85
N GLU A 45 15.27 30.43 53.24
CA GLU A 45 13.93 30.03 52.78
C GLU A 45 13.81 30.15 51.25
N SER A 46 14.28 31.27 50.69
CA SER A 46 14.27 31.49 49.24
C SER A 46 15.12 30.46 48.49
N TYR A 47 16.28 30.10 49.05
CA TYR A 47 17.15 29.08 48.47
C TYR A 47 16.50 27.70 48.48
N LEU A 48 15.86 27.32 49.60
CA LEU A 48 15.13 26.06 49.72
C LEU A 48 13.96 25.98 48.72
N ALA A 49 13.17 27.07 48.60
CA ALA A 49 12.07 27.15 47.64
C ALA A 49 12.57 27.04 46.18
N LEU A 50 13.70 27.66 45.86
CA LEU A 50 14.32 27.58 44.54
C LEU A 50 14.84 26.16 44.24
N GLN A 51 15.41 25.49 45.24
CA GLN A 51 15.86 24.10 45.12
C GLN A 51 14.68 23.15 44.85
N GLU A 52 13.58 23.29 45.59
CA GLU A 52 12.35 22.50 45.37
C GLU A 52 11.77 22.76 43.99
N THR A 53 11.63 24.04 43.61
CA THR A 53 11.11 24.43 42.28
C THR A 53 11.95 23.85 41.15
N ASN A 54 13.28 23.87 41.27
CA ASN A 54 14.16 23.27 40.27
C ASN A 54 14.00 21.75 40.19
N SER A 55 13.83 21.06 41.33
CA SER A 55 13.57 19.62 41.33
C SER A 55 12.27 19.29 40.59
N THR A 56 11.17 19.99 40.91
CA THR A 56 9.89 19.82 40.23
C THR A 56 9.95 20.16 38.74
N LEU A 57 10.72 21.18 38.36
CA LEU A 57 10.92 21.53 36.95
C LEU A 57 11.66 20.41 36.20
N MET A 58 12.69 19.83 36.81
CA MET A 58 13.44 18.72 36.19
C MET A 58 12.57 17.47 36.01
N GLU A 59 11.73 17.15 36.99
CA GLU A 59 10.75 16.05 36.86
C GLU A 59 9.80 16.30 35.68
N LYS A 60 9.26 17.51 35.55
CA LYS A 60 8.37 17.85 34.42
C LYS A 60 9.06 17.83 33.07
N ILE A 61 10.33 18.24 33.01
CA ILE A 61 11.13 18.16 31.77
C ILE A 61 11.28 16.69 31.37
N PHE A 62 11.59 15.81 32.32
CA PHE A 62 11.73 14.38 32.06
C PHE A 62 10.40 13.76 31.58
N GLU A 63 9.27 14.07 32.22
CA GLU A 63 7.95 13.63 31.76
C GLU A 63 7.64 14.11 30.33
N LEU A 64 7.98 15.36 30.00
CA LEU A 64 7.79 15.90 28.66
C LEU A 64 8.65 15.20 27.62
N GLU A 65 9.91 14.88 27.95
CA GLU A 65 10.81 14.14 27.06
C GLU A 65 10.25 12.74 26.77
N GLU A 66 9.74 12.03 27.79
CA GLU A 66 9.08 10.74 27.60
C GLU A 66 7.84 10.85 26.70
N MET A 67 7.03 11.90 26.89
CA MET A 67 5.85 12.14 26.04
C MET A 67 6.23 12.43 24.58
N VAL A 68 7.31 13.16 24.34
CA VAL A 68 7.83 13.43 22.98
C VAL A 68 8.30 12.12 22.34
N GLN A 69 9.08 11.31 23.04
CA GLN A 69 9.53 10.01 22.53
C GLN A 69 8.34 9.09 22.21
N TYR A 70 7.33 9.07 23.08
CA TYR A 70 6.12 8.29 22.84
C TYR A 70 5.35 8.78 21.61
N LYS A 71 5.25 10.10 21.40
CA LYS A 71 4.63 10.69 20.21
C LYS A 71 5.38 10.34 18.92
N ASP A 72 6.71 10.35 18.95
CA ASP A 72 7.52 9.97 17.79
C ASP A 72 7.28 8.51 17.42
N LYS A 73 7.25 7.62 18.42
CA LYS A 73 6.90 6.20 18.23
C LYS A 73 5.49 6.02 17.63
N LEU A 74 4.49 6.76 18.12
CA LEU A 74 3.14 6.72 17.55
C LEU A 74 3.12 7.18 16.08
N SER A 75 3.95 8.15 15.73
CA SER A 75 4.04 8.65 14.34
C SER A 75 4.66 7.59 13.41
N GLU A 76 5.65 6.84 13.89
CA GLU A 76 6.21 5.69 13.15
C GLU A 76 5.18 4.56 12.99
N GLU A 77 4.42 4.25 14.04
CA GLU A 77 3.33 3.26 13.99
C GLU A 77 2.22 3.68 13.00
N GLU A 78 1.86 4.96 12.95
CA GLU A 78 0.88 5.50 11.99
C GLU A 78 1.36 5.34 10.54
N LEU A 79 2.63 5.64 10.26
CA LEU A 79 3.23 5.43 8.94
C LEU A 79 3.18 3.96 8.52
N PHE A 80 3.55 3.05 9.43
CA PHE A 80 3.49 1.61 9.18
C PHE A 80 2.05 1.14 8.91
N LEU A 81 1.08 1.60 9.70
CA LEU A 81 -0.33 1.27 9.50
C LEU A 81 -0.87 1.79 8.16
N LEU A 82 -0.45 2.99 7.74
CA LEU A 82 -0.82 3.57 6.46
C LEU A 82 -0.26 2.73 5.29
N GLU A 83 0.98 2.29 5.37
CA GLU A 83 1.57 1.39 4.37
C GLU A 83 0.83 0.05 4.30
N ALA A 84 0.53 -0.55 5.46
CA ALA A 84 -0.24 -1.78 5.54
C ALA A 84 -1.65 -1.61 4.95
N GLN A 85 -2.32 -0.50 5.25
CA GLN A 85 -3.64 -0.18 4.70
C GLN A 85 -3.58 -0.03 3.17
N ASN A 86 -2.57 0.66 2.65
CA ASN A 86 -2.38 0.83 1.21
C ASN A 86 -2.17 -0.52 0.51
N LYS A 87 -1.36 -1.41 1.09
CA LYS A 87 -1.16 -2.77 0.57
C LYS A 87 -2.46 -3.57 0.56
N LEU A 88 -3.22 -3.54 1.67
CA LEU A 88 -4.53 -4.21 1.75
C LEU A 88 -5.53 -3.65 0.74
N ASN A 89 -5.56 -2.33 0.54
CA ASN A 89 -6.42 -1.69 -0.46
C ASN A 89 -6.08 -2.12 -1.89
N GLN A 90 -4.79 -2.30 -2.20
CA GLN A 90 -4.36 -2.86 -3.48
C GLN A 90 -4.82 -4.31 -3.65
N GLU A 91 -4.66 -5.14 -2.61
CA GLU A 91 -5.14 -6.54 -2.62
C GLU A 91 -6.67 -6.60 -2.79
N ILE A 92 -7.44 -5.82 -2.04
CA ILE A 92 -8.91 -5.73 -2.17
C ILE A 92 -9.31 -5.29 -3.59
N SER A 93 -8.63 -4.29 -4.14
CA SER A 93 -8.91 -3.82 -5.50
C SER A 93 -8.66 -4.92 -6.53
N SER A 94 -7.60 -5.72 -6.35
CA SER A 94 -7.36 -6.89 -7.19
C SER A 94 -8.49 -7.93 -7.08
N TYR A 95 -9.08 -8.13 -5.89
CA TYR A 95 -10.22 -9.04 -5.72
C TYR A 95 -11.52 -8.52 -6.33
N LYS A 96 -11.78 -7.21 -6.29
CA LYS A 96 -12.96 -6.57 -6.90
C LYS A 96 -13.03 -6.78 -8.41
N ILE A 97 -11.88 -6.84 -9.08
CA ILE A 97 -11.77 -7.16 -10.52
C ILE A 97 -12.44 -8.52 -10.79
N TYR A 98 -12.17 -9.54 -9.99
CA TYR A 98 -12.80 -10.86 -10.14
C TYR A 98 -14.30 -10.87 -9.79
N GLU A 99 -14.77 -9.94 -8.97
CA GLU A 99 -16.20 -9.80 -8.64
C GLU A 99 -17.00 -9.11 -9.75
N SER A 100 -16.36 -8.34 -10.62
CA SER A 100 -17.02 -7.65 -11.73
C SER A 100 -17.71 -8.60 -12.72
N LYS A 101 -17.30 -9.88 -12.73
CA LYS A 101 -17.72 -10.91 -13.71
C LYS A 101 -17.56 -10.44 -15.16
N ASP A 102 -16.67 -9.47 -15.41
CA ASP A 102 -16.42 -8.92 -16.74
C ASP A 102 -15.16 -9.58 -17.34
N PRO A 103 -15.31 -10.54 -18.27
CA PRO A 103 -14.18 -11.26 -18.83
C PRO A 103 -13.15 -10.38 -19.55
N ARG A 104 -13.56 -9.18 -19.99
CA ARG A 104 -12.72 -8.26 -20.77
C ARG A 104 -11.52 -7.77 -20.00
N ILE A 105 -11.61 -7.70 -18.67
CA ILE A 105 -10.54 -7.17 -17.80
C ILE A 105 -9.27 -8.03 -17.84
N PHE A 106 -9.36 -9.28 -18.32
CA PHE A 106 -8.23 -10.19 -18.46
C PHE A 106 -7.62 -10.16 -19.87
N VAL A 107 -8.28 -9.51 -20.84
CA VAL A 107 -7.74 -9.34 -22.18
C VAL A 107 -6.80 -8.13 -22.18
N ASP A 108 -5.50 -8.39 -22.06
CA ASP A 108 -4.48 -7.35 -21.96
C ASP A 108 -3.58 -7.33 -23.20
N LEU A 109 -3.77 -6.30 -24.02
CA LEU A 109 -3.02 -6.10 -25.25
C LEU A 109 -1.76 -5.26 -25.08
N ASN A 110 -1.67 -4.50 -23.97
CA ASN A 110 -0.60 -3.52 -23.75
C ASN A 110 0.46 -4.04 -22.79
N ASP A 111 0.33 -5.28 -22.32
CA ASP A 111 1.33 -5.90 -21.48
C ASP A 111 2.66 -6.09 -22.22
N SER A 112 3.75 -5.67 -21.56
CA SER A 112 5.09 -5.69 -22.15
C SER A 112 5.58 -7.11 -22.43
N LEU A 113 5.21 -8.08 -21.60
CA LEU A 113 5.63 -9.47 -21.76
C LEU A 113 4.87 -10.15 -22.90
N VAL A 114 3.59 -9.80 -23.10
CA VAL A 114 2.83 -10.20 -24.31
C VAL A 114 3.54 -9.69 -25.55
N THR A 115 3.92 -8.41 -25.57
CA THR A 115 4.63 -7.80 -26.70
C THR A 115 5.98 -8.47 -26.96
N GLU A 116 6.77 -8.70 -25.91
CA GLU A 116 8.06 -9.39 -26.00
C GLU A 116 7.91 -10.79 -26.58
N THR A 117 6.94 -11.54 -26.09
CA THR A 117 6.63 -12.89 -26.57
C THR A 117 6.21 -12.89 -28.03
N LEU A 118 5.36 -11.93 -28.44
CA LEU A 118 4.96 -11.77 -29.83
C LEU A 118 6.16 -11.50 -30.74
N ASN A 119 7.11 -10.65 -30.31
CA ASN A 119 8.32 -10.36 -31.07
C ASN A 119 9.26 -11.58 -31.21
N GLN A 120 9.17 -12.56 -30.31
CA GLN A 120 9.93 -13.82 -30.41
C GLN A 120 9.32 -14.80 -31.41
N ILE A 121 7.99 -14.81 -31.56
CA ILE A 121 7.27 -15.79 -32.40
C ILE A 121 6.80 -15.24 -33.74
N ILE A 122 6.76 -13.91 -33.91
CA ILE A 122 6.37 -13.23 -35.15
C ILE A 122 7.57 -12.49 -35.72
N THR A 123 7.89 -12.77 -36.98
CA THR A 123 8.96 -12.06 -37.70
C THR A 123 8.41 -10.97 -38.62
N PRO A 124 9.22 -9.92 -38.92
CA PRO A 124 8.88 -8.95 -39.95
C PRO A 124 8.65 -9.65 -41.29
N GLY A 125 7.47 -9.45 -41.89
CA GLY A 125 7.08 -10.04 -43.18
C GLY A 125 6.05 -11.16 -43.11
N MET A 126 5.76 -11.72 -41.92
CA MET A 126 4.68 -12.70 -41.78
C MET A 126 3.32 -12.09 -42.16
N GLY A 127 2.57 -12.82 -42.99
CA GLY A 127 1.18 -12.49 -43.29
C GLY A 127 0.25 -12.77 -42.10
N ASN A 128 -0.98 -12.24 -42.12
CA ASN A 128 -1.93 -12.44 -41.02
C ASN A 128 -2.19 -13.92 -40.70
N ALA A 129 -2.29 -14.78 -41.70
CA ALA A 129 -2.48 -16.22 -41.50
C ALA A 129 -1.30 -16.88 -40.77
N GLU A 130 -0.07 -16.49 -41.10
CA GLU A 130 1.15 -17.02 -40.48
C GLU A 130 1.26 -16.55 -39.04
N LYS A 131 0.99 -15.26 -38.78
CA LYS A 131 0.94 -14.69 -37.43
C LYS A 131 -0.06 -15.43 -36.56
N ALA A 132 -1.29 -15.60 -37.04
CA ALA A 132 -2.34 -16.27 -36.29
C ALA A 132 -1.99 -17.74 -35.99
N ARG A 133 -1.38 -18.45 -36.95
CA ARG A 133 -0.89 -19.81 -36.75
C ARG A 133 0.24 -19.87 -35.72
N ALA A 134 1.21 -18.97 -35.78
CA ALA A 134 2.31 -18.90 -34.82
C ALA A 134 1.81 -18.64 -33.40
N ILE A 135 0.90 -17.66 -33.23
CA ILE A 135 0.27 -17.37 -31.94
C ILE A 135 -0.52 -18.57 -31.42
N PHE A 136 -1.35 -19.18 -32.27
CA PHE A 136 -2.14 -20.35 -31.88
C PHE A 136 -1.25 -21.51 -31.40
N ASN A 137 -0.20 -21.83 -32.17
CA ASN A 137 0.74 -22.89 -31.81
C ASN A 137 1.46 -22.58 -30.50
N TYR A 138 1.94 -21.33 -30.32
CA TYR A 138 2.54 -20.91 -29.06
C TYR A 138 1.58 -21.12 -27.88
N THR A 139 0.34 -20.62 -27.96
CA THR A 139 -0.62 -20.75 -26.87
C THR A 139 -1.00 -22.22 -26.59
N ARG A 140 -1.07 -23.06 -27.62
CA ARG A 140 -1.35 -24.49 -27.50
C ARG A 140 -0.19 -25.24 -26.83
N ASP A 141 1.03 -25.03 -27.32
CA ASP A 141 2.19 -25.89 -27.07
C ASP A 141 3.05 -25.43 -25.89
N GLU A 142 3.20 -24.11 -25.70
CA GLU A 142 4.09 -23.55 -24.68
C GLU A 142 3.44 -23.44 -23.30
N ILE A 143 2.10 -23.48 -23.25
CA ILE A 143 1.34 -23.37 -22.01
C ILE A 143 0.89 -24.76 -21.58
N LYS A 144 1.49 -25.27 -20.51
CA LYS A 144 1.14 -26.57 -19.95
C LYS A 144 -0.09 -26.47 -19.04
N LYS A 145 -0.81 -27.57 -18.89
CA LYS A 145 -1.90 -27.64 -17.93
C LYS A 145 -1.39 -27.35 -16.50
N ASP A 146 -2.17 -26.64 -15.70
CA ASP A 146 -1.83 -26.39 -14.30
C ASP A 146 -2.69 -27.26 -13.38
N ASP A 147 -2.06 -28.16 -12.62
CA ASP A 147 -2.79 -29.07 -11.73
C ASP A 147 -3.40 -28.37 -10.49
N LYS A 148 -3.16 -27.06 -10.33
CA LYS A 148 -3.70 -26.27 -9.22
C LYS A 148 -5.15 -25.86 -9.46
N LEU A 149 -6.06 -26.47 -8.71
CA LEU A 149 -7.48 -26.11 -8.64
C LEU A 149 -7.73 -24.72 -8.00
N ILE A 150 -6.81 -24.26 -7.14
CA ILE A 150 -6.94 -22.98 -6.44
C ILE A 150 -5.78 -22.08 -6.82
N ARG A 151 -6.09 -20.88 -7.32
CA ARG A 151 -5.12 -19.83 -7.61
C ARG A 151 -5.55 -18.55 -6.94
N ASN A 152 -4.63 -17.89 -6.25
CA ASN A 152 -4.88 -16.65 -5.51
C ASN A 152 -6.11 -16.76 -4.56
N GLY A 153 -6.28 -17.92 -3.91
CA GLY A 153 -7.38 -18.17 -2.96
C GLY A 153 -8.76 -18.44 -3.58
N ARG A 154 -8.88 -18.61 -4.90
CA ARG A 154 -10.16 -18.88 -5.59
C ARG A 154 -10.11 -20.13 -6.47
N ILE A 155 -11.27 -20.77 -6.61
CA ILE A 155 -11.56 -21.84 -7.58
C ILE A 155 -12.09 -21.16 -8.86
N ASP A 156 -11.70 -21.67 -10.03
CA ASP A 156 -12.17 -21.23 -11.35
C ASP A 156 -11.81 -19.77 -11.70
N TYR A 157 -10.53 -19.58 -12.02
CA TYR A 157 -9.89 -18.27 -12.14
C TYR A 157 -9.31 -18.07 -13.53
N TRP A 158 -9.74 -17.00 -14.21
CA TRP A 158 -9.09 -16.53 -15.43
C TRP A 158 -7.85 -15.73 -15.06
N ASN A 159 -6.73 -16.06 -15.69
CA ASN A 159 -5.46 -15.44 -15.38
C ASN A 159 -5.04 -14.38 -16.42
N TYR A 160 -4.26 -13.41 -15.97
CA TYR A 160 -3.69 -12.41 -16.86
C TYR A 160 -2.64 -13.01 -17.79
N PRO A 161 -2.57 -12.57 -19.07
CA PRO A 161 -1.59 -13.05 -20.04
C PRO A 161 -0.15 -13.08 -19.51
N LYS A 162 0.28 -12.05 -18.80
CA LYS A 162 1.62 -11.97 -18.20
C LYS A 162 1.92 -13.14 -17.26
N ASN A 163 0.96 -13.49 -16.41
CA ASN A 163 1.13 -14.56 -15.43
C ASN A 163 1.17 -15.92 -16.13
N ILE A 164 0.35 -16.09 -17.18
CA ILE A 164 0.31 -17.30 -18.00
C ILE A 164 1.65 -17.50 -18.71
N ILE A 165 2.20 -16.45 -19.32
CA ILE A 165 3.50 -16.48 -20.01
C ILE A 165 4.63 -16.77 -19.01
N GLN A 166 4.68 -16.07 -17.87
CA GLN A 166 5.73 -16.24 -16.86
C GLN A 166 5.76 -17.65 -16.27
N SER A 167 4.60 -18.18 -15.93
CA SER A 167 4.48 -19.51 -15.31
C SER A 167 4.55 -20.65 -16.32
N LYS A 168 4.30 -20.38 -17.61
CA LYS A 168 4.09 -21.37 -18.67
C LYS A 168 3.01 -22.41 -18.31
N LYS A 169 2.05 -22.01 -17.48
CA LYS A 169 1.00 -22.87 -16.94
C LYS A 169 -0.37 -22.18 -17.01
N GLY A 170 -1.41 -22.95 -17.31
CA GLY A 170 -2.78 -22.46 -17.35
C GLY A 170 -3.79 -23.56 -17.65
N GLU A 171 -5.04 -23.35 -17.22
CA GLU A 171 -6.18 -24.18 -17.65
C GLU A 171 -6.62 -23.76 -19.06
N TYR A 172 -7.66 -24.41 -19.58
CA TYR A 172 -8.14 -24.16 -20.94
C TYR A 172 -8.58 -22.70 -21.15
N GLU A 173 -9.27 -22.11 -20.17
CA GLU A 173 -9.76 -20.73 -20.18
C GLU A 173 -8.60 -19.72 -20.21
N ASP A 174 -7.50 -20.02 -19.50
CA ASP A 174 -6.29 -19.20 -19.54
C ASP A 174 -5.69 -19.18 -20.94
N LYS A 175 -5.66 -20.33 -21.61
CA LYS A 175 -5.20 -20.40 -23.01
C LYS A 175 -6.09 -19.56 -23.92
N ILE A 176 -7.42 -19.55 -23.72
CA ILE A 176 -8.33 -18.70 -24.48
C ILE A 176 -8.02 -17.21 -24.25
N ILE A 177 -7.80 -16.80 -23.00
CA ILE A 177 -7.48 -15.41 -22.65
C ILE A 177 -6.14 -14.97 -23.25
N LEU A 178 -5.12 -15.82 -23.15
CA LEU A 178 -3.83 -15.54 -23.77
C LEU A 178 -3.96 -15.43 -25.29
N LEU A 179 -4.69 -16.36 -25.92
CA LEU A 179 -4.86 -16.39 -27.37
C LEU A 179 -5.54 -15.13 -27.91
N VAL A 180 -6.68 -14.71 -27.31
CA VAL A 180 -7.35 -13.48 -27.74
C VAL A 180 -6.47 -12.24 -27.51
N SER A 181 -5.74 -12.18 -26.38
CA SER A 181 -4.86 -11.05 -26.06
C SER A 181 -3.72 -10.93 -27.05
N MET A 182 -3.04 -12.05 -27.36
CA MET A 182 -1.93 -12.09 -28.31
C MET A 182 -2.37 -11.77 -29.74
N LEU A 183 -3.51 -12.32 -30.19
CA LEU A 183 -4.07 -11.99 -31.50
C LEU A 183 -4.40 -10.50 -31.59
N ARG A 184 -5.11 -9.94 -30.61
CA ARG A 184 -5.46 -8.52 -30.60
C ARG A 184 -4.21 -7.62 -30.52
N ALA A 185 -3.23 -7.97 -29.69
CA ALA A 185 -1.95 -7.24 -29.59
C ALA A 185 -1.10 -7.32 -30.88
N SER A 186 -1.23 -8.39 -31.66
CA SER A 186 -0.52 -8.54 -32.94
C SER A 186 -1.12 -7.74 -34.11
N GLY A 187 -2.21 -7.00 -33.87
CA GLY A 187 -2.81 -6.04 -34.80
C GLY A 187 -4.13 -6.46 -35.44
N PHE A 188 -4.70 -7.62 -35.08
CA PHE A 188 -6.04 -7.99 -35.53
C PHE A 188 -7.09 -7.11 -34.86
N SER A 189 -8.09 -6.64 -35.61
CA SER A 189 -9.12 -5.71 -35.16
C SER A 189 -10.19 -6.37 -34.26
N GLU A 190 -10.96 -5.54 -33.56
CA GLU A 190 -11.98 -5.97 -32.60
C GLU A 190 -13.14 -6.71 -33.27
N ASN A 191 -13.29 -6.56 -34.59
CA ASN A 191 -14.32 -7.24 -35.37
C ASN A 191 -13.80 -8.55 -35.96
N GLU A 192 -12.49 -8.80 -35.90
CA GLU A 192 -11.84 -9.99 -36.44
C GLU A 192 -11.61 -11.04 -35.36
N VAL A 193 -11.42 -10.66 -34.10
CA VAL A 193 -11.06 -11.60 -33.01
C VAL A 193 -11.95 -11.41 -31.80
N GLU A 194 -12.71 -12.45 -31.47
CA GLU A 194 -13.65 -12.45 -30.35
C GLU A 194 -13.68 -13.83 -29.70
N VAL A 195 -13.70 -13.87 -28.37
CA VAL A 195 -13.97 -15.08 -27.61
C VAL A 195 -15.46 -15.36 -27.66
N VAL A 196 -15.85 -16.62 -27.86
CA VAL A 196 -17.24 -17.07 -27.84
C VAL A 196 -17.38 -18.20 -26.83
N GLY A 197 -18.31 -18.03 -25.89
CA GLY A 197 -18.77 -19.10 -25.01
C GLY A 197 -20.14 -19.58 -25.46
N ALA A 198 -20.32 -20.88 -25.61
CA ALA A 198 -21.54 -21.44 -26.18
C ALA A 198 -21.95 -22.76 -25.53
N LYS A 199 -23.23 -23.10 -25.65
CA LYS A 199 -23.73 -24.47 -25.47
C LYS A 199 -23.73 -25.18 -26.81
N ILE A 200 -23.22 -26.39 -26.83
CA ILE A 200 -23.18 -27.27 -27.98
C ILE A 200 -24.14 -28.43 -27.71
N ASN A 201 -25.23 -28.48 -28.46
CA ASN A 201 -26.17 -29.59 -28.39
C ASN A 201 -25.74 -30.69 -29.36
N LEU A 202 -25.40 -31.84 -28.80
CA LEU A 202 -25.09 -33.09 -29.47
C LEU A 202 -26.33 -34.00 -29.45
N LEU A 203 -26.38 -35.02 -30.31
CA LEU A 203 -27.43 -36.04 -30.22
C LEU A 203 -27.32 -36.72 -28.85
N ASN A 204 -28.30 -36.46 -27.97
CA ASN A 204 -28.43 -36.98 -26.60
C ASN A 204 -27.51 -36.40 -25.53
N SER A 205 -26.79 -35.29 -25.78
CA SER A 205 -26.07 -34.59 -24.72
C SER A 205 -25.93 -33.10 -25.02
N THR A 206 -25.75 -32.31 -23.96
CA THR A 206 -25.41 -30.88 -24.09
C THR A 206 -24.08 -30.67 -23.40
N SER A 207 -23.16 -30.00 -24.09
CA SER A 207 -21.88 -29.55 -23.54
C SER A 207 -21.80 -28.03 -23.57
N SER A 208 -20.92 -27.44 -22.77
CA SER A 208 -20.52 -26.04 -22.89
C SER A 208 -19.06 -25.97 -23.28
N ASP A 209 -18.71 -25.02 -24.14
CA ASP A 209 -17.33 -24.81 -24.57
C ASP A 209 -17.07 -23.32 -24.81
N ILE A 210 -15.79 -22.97 -24.87
CA ILE A 210 -15.30 -21.62 -25.13
C ILE A 210 -14.16 -21.68 -26.14
N TRP A 211 -14.13 -20.75 -27.10
CA TRP A 211 -13.10 -20.69 -28.14
C TRP A 211 -12.87 -19.25 -28.61
N VAL A 212 -11.81 -19.03 -29.38
CA VAL A 212 -11.58 -17.75 -30.08
C VAL A 212 -12.06 -17.88 -31.52
N GLU A 213 -12.98 -17.03 -31.96
CA GLU A 213 -13.32 -16.87 -33.36
C GLU A 213 -12.36 -15.87 -34.00
N LEU A 214 -11.72 -16.28 -35.10
CA LEU A 214 -10.86 -15.43 -35.92
C LEU A 214 -11.43 -15.31 -37.33
N LYS A 215 -11.79 -14.09 -37.74
CA LYS A 215 -12.14 -13.77 -39.13
C LYS A 215 -10.86 -13.51 -39.91
N LEU A 216 -10.61 -14.33 -40.92
CA LEU A 216 -9.41 -14.26 -41.74
C LEU A 216 -9.74 -14.69 -43.17
N ASN A 217 -9.40 -13.84 -44.14
CA ASN A 217 -9.60 -14.10 -45.58
C ASN A 217 -11.05 -14.50 -45.93
N GLY A 218 -12.03 -13.86 -45.28
CA GLY A 218 -13.47 -14.13 -45.51
C GLY A 218 -14.02 -15.37 -44.81
N ASN A 219 -13.18 -16.15 -44.13
CA ASN A 219 -13.57 -17.30 -43.33
C ASN A 219 -13.55 -16.97 -41.83
N VAL A 220 -14.32 -17.73 -41.04
CA VAL A 220 -14.28 -17.65 -39.57
C VAL A 220 -13.75 -18.97 -39.02
N TYR A 221 -12.55 -18.93 -38.46
CA TYR A 221 -11.88 -20.08 -37.84
C TYR A 221 -12.22 -20.14 -36.36
N LEU A 222 -12.50 -21.34 -35.85
CA LEU A 222 -12.70 -21.58 -34.42
C LEU A 222 -11.40 -22.11 -33.83
N LEU A 223 -10.71 -21.26 -33.07
CA LEU A 223 -9.42 -21.56 -32.48
C LEU A 223 -9.60 -22.13 -31.08
N LEU A 224 -9.33 -23.44 -30.97
CA LEU A 224 -9.37 -24.19 -29.71
C LEU A 224 -7.95 -24.72 -29.42
N PRO A 225 -7.15 -24.05 -28.55
CA PRO A 225 -5.73 -24.38 -28.32
C PRO A 225 -5.54 -25.65 -27.46
N ARG A 226 -6.10 -26.78 -27.91
CA ARG A 226 -5.97 -28.12 -27.33
C ARG A 226 -4.87 -28.89 -28.05
N GLU A 227 -4.19 -29.79 -27.36
CA GLU A 227 -3.00 -30.51 -27.85
C GLU A 227 -3.17 -31.17 -29.24
N LYS A 228 -4.37 -31.64 -29.59
CA LYS A 228 -4.65 -32.32 -30.86
C LYS A 228 -5.23 -31.44 -31.96
N ASN A 229 -5.47 -30.15 -31.67
CA ASN A 229 -6.07 -29.23 -32.61
C ASN A 229 -5.00 -28.44 -33.36
N ASN A 230 -5.23 -28.19 -34.64
CA ASN A 230 -4.47 -27.25 -35.46
C ASN A 230 -5.25 -25.94 -35.60
N PHE A 231 -4.54 -24.88 -36.00
CA PHE A 231 -5.11 -23.55 -36.23
C PHE A 231 -6.35 -23.57 -37.16
N ASP A 232 -6.33 -24.43 -38.16
CA ASP A 232 -7.34 -24.58 -39.21
C ASP A 232 -8.24 -25.80 -39.02
N SER A 233 -8.25 -26.42 -37.83
CA SER A 233 -9.06 -27.61 -37.55
C SER A 233 -10.56 -27.40 -37.70
N TYR A 234 -11.05 -26.18 -37.46
CA TYR A 234 -12.47 -25.92 -37.37
C TYR A 234 -12.85 -24.60 -38.04
N ASN A 235 -13.85 -24.67 -38.92
CA ASN A 235 -14.52 -23.51 -39.49
C ASN A 235 -15.92 -23.35 -38.86
N LYS A 236 -16.33 -22.10 -38.63
CA LYS A 236 -17.63 -21.79 -38.01
C LYS A 236 -18.79 -22.42 -38.76
N ASN A 237 -18.81 -22.32 -40.08
CA ASN A 237 -19.92 -22.79 -40.90
C ASN A 237 -20.11 -24.31 -40.80
N ASP A 238 -19.01 -25.05 -40.72
CA ASP A 238 -19.07 -26.52 -40.60
C ASP A 238 -19.57 -26.92 -39.21
N ILE A 239 -19.00 -26.31 -38.16
CA ILE A 239 -19.33 -26.66 -36.77
C ILE A 239 -20.74 -26.26 -36.39
N TYR A 240 -21.20 -25.06 -36.78
CA TYR A 240 -22.55 -24.58 -36.46
C TYR A 240 -23.63 -25.31 -37.26
N LYS A 241 -23.26 -25.95 -38.38
CA LYS A 241 -24.16 -26.81 -39.16
C LYS A 241 -24.21 -28.22 -38.59
N LEU A 242 -23.06 -28.76 -38.18
CA LEU A 242 -22.96 -30.11 -37.61
C LEU A 242 -23.56 -30.20 -36.21
N TYR A 243 -23.44 -29.12 -35.43
CA TYR A 243 -23.89 -29.05 -34.05
C TYR A 243 -24.82 -27.86 -33.86
N SER A 244 -25.87 -28.05 -33.06
CA SER A 244 -26.75 -26.94 -32.68
C SER A 244 -26.04 -26.08 -31.62
N VAL A 245 -25.22 -25.14 -32.09
CA VAL A 245 -24.49 -24.19 -31.25
C VAL A 245 -25.40 -23.03 -30.84
N GLN A 246 -25.50 -22.79 -29.53
CA GLN A 246 -26.15 -21.63 -28.94
C GLN A 246 -25.10 -20.76 -28.26
N GLU A 247 -24.75 -19.62 -28.87
CA GLU A 247 -23.85 -18.63 -28.28
C GLU A 247 -24.50 -18.05 -27.00
N LEU A 248 -23.77 -18.10 -25.88
CA LEU A 248 -24.20 -17.55 -24.59
C LEU A 248 -23.62 -16.15 -24.36
N PHE A 249 -22.37 -15.96 -24.76
CA PHE A 249 -21.69 -14.67 -24.67
C PHE A 249 -20.56 -14.61 -25.68
N ARG A 250 -20.16 -13.39 -26.00
CA ARG A 250 -18.98 -13.10 -26.82
C ARG A 250 -18.29 -11.84 -26.37
N PHE A 251 -16.96 -11.83 -26.38
CA PHE A 251 -16.21 -10.66 -25.93
C PHE A 251 -14.81 -10.54 -26.53
N ASN A 252 -14.23 -9.35 -26.39
CA ASN A 252 -12.81 -9.05 -26.52
C ASN A 252 -12.46 -7.90 -25.55
N ASP A 253 -11.33 -7.22 -25.72
CA ASP A 253 -10.91 -6.08 -24.87
C ASP A 253 -11.89 -4.89 -24.89
N LYS A 254 -12.77 -4.77 -25.89
CA LYS A 254 -13.71 -3.65 -26.04
C LYS A 254 -15.16 -4.03 -25.81
N LYS A 255 -15.59 -5.17 -26.35
CA LYS A 255 -17.00 -5.56 -26.44
C LYS A 255 -17.27 -6.75 -25.53
N LEU A 256 -18.43 -6.75 -24.89
CA LEU A 256 -19.02 -7.90 -24.20
C LEU A 256 -20.50 -7.90 -24.55
N MET A 257 -20.96 -8.99 -25.16
CA MET A 257 -22.36 -9.25 -25.42
C MET A 257 -22.76 -10.55 -24.73
N ARG A 258 -23.96 -10.57 -24.15
CA ARG A 258 -24.57 -11.74 -23.53
C ARG A 258 -25.91 -11.98 -24.21
N SER A 259 -26.20 -13.24 -24.54
CA SER A 259 -27.46 -13.68 -25.14
C SER A 259 -28.58 -13.77 -24.11
#